data_AF-A0A3M1TPF4-F1
#
_entry.id   AF-A0A3M1TPF4-F1
#
_cell.length_a   1.000
_cell.length_b   1.000
_cell.length_c   1.000
_cell.angle_alpha   90.00
_cell.angle_beta   90.00
_cell.angle_gamma   90.00
#
_symmetry.space_group_name_H-M   'P 1'
#
loop_
_entity.id
_entity.type
_entity.pdbx_description
1 polymer ?
#
loop_
_entity_poly.entity_id
_entity_poly.type
_entity_poly.pdbx_seq_one_letter_code
_entity_poly.pdbx_strand_id
1 'polypeptide(L)'
;MDAQTLSRHIKAKGHELGFDLLGISKAERLEQEAHELEAWLKRGLHGRMQYMENHFDKRLDPRLLVPGARSVISVIHNYYPHP
;
A
#
# COMPACT_ATOMS: atom_id res chain seq x y z
N MET A 1 12.05 17.72 12.98
CA MET A 1 12.73 16.49 12.51
C MET A 1 12.68 16.47 11.00
N ASP A 2 13.80 16.20 10.35
CA ASP A 2 13.84 15.97 8.90
C ASP A 2 13.22 14.60 8.53
N ALA A 3 12.98 14.37 7.25
CA ALA A 3 12.32 13.16 6.75
C ALA A 3 13.15 11.88 6.97
N GLN A 4 14.49 11.95 6.92
CA GLN A 4 15.35 10.79 7.15
C GLN A 4 15.35 10.36 8.61
N THR A 5 15.38 11.33 9.53
CA THR A 5 15.24 11.07 10.96
C THR A 5 13.88 10.45 11.28
N LEU A 6 12.80 10.98 10.71
CA LEU A 6 11.47 10.41 10.90
C LEU A 6 11.35 8.98 10.35
N SER A 7 11.90 8.73 9.14
CA SER A 7 11.94 7.40 8.53
C SER A 7 12.66 6.37 9.42
N ARG A 8 13.81 6.75 10.00
CA ARG A 8 14.53 5.89 10.94
C ARG A 8 13.72 5.59 12.21
N HIS A 9 13.09 6.59 12.80
CA HIS A 9 12.24 6.38 13.99
C HIS A 9 11.04 5.46 13.71
N ILE A 10 10.36 5.65 12.57
CA ILE A 10 9.23 4.79 12.17
C ILE A 10 9.69 3.34 12.00
N LYS A 11 10.82 3.11 11.31
CA LYS A 11 11.36 1.77 11.11
C LYS A 11 11.78 1.11 12.42
N ALA A 12 12.49 1.85 13.28
CA ALA A 12 12.85 1.36 14.62
C ALA A 12 11.60 0.97 15.41
N LYS A 13 10.58 1.83 15.41
CA LYS A 13 9.32 1.55 16.10
C LYS A 13 8.60 0.33 15.53
N GLY A 14 8.61 0.16 14.21
CA GLY A 14 8.04 -1.02 13.56
C GLY A 14 8.69 -2.33 14.00
N HIS A 15 10.02 -2.35 14.10
CA HIS A 15 10.75 -3.51 14.60
C HIS A 15 10.47 -3.78 16.08
N GLU A 16 10.38 -2.74 16.92
CA GLU A 16 9.96 -2.88 18.33
C GLU A 16 8.56 -3.50 18.46
N LEU A 17 7.66 -3.22 17.51
CA LEU A 17 6.31 -3.77 17.46
C LEU A 17 6.25 -5.20 16.89
N GLY A 18 7.38 -5.77 16.43
CA GLY A 18 7.47 -7.14 15.92
C GLY A 18 7.26 -7.29 14.41
N PHE A 19 7.29 -6.21 13.63
CA PHE A 19 7.30 -6.31 12.17
C PHE A 19 8.70 -6.65 11.63
N ASP A 20 8.77 -7.57 10.67
CA ASP A 20 10.03 -8.06 10.11
C ASP A 20 10.66 -7.06 9.15
N LEU A 21 9.83 -6.45 8.28
CA LEU A 21 10.29 -5.45 7.31
C LEU A 21 9.32 -4.28 7.22
N LEU A 22 9.88 -3.10 6.94
CA LEU A 22 9.14 -1.86 6.76
C LEU A 22 9.62 -1.09 5.52
N GLY A 23 8.67 -0.71 4.66
CA GLY A 23 8.86 0.17 3.52
C GLY A 23 8.07 1.47 3.69
N ILE A 24 8.61 2.57 3.17
CA ILE A 24 7.91 3.86 3.11
C ILE A 24 7.94 4.35 1.68
N SER A 25 6.77 4.58 1.09
CA SER A 25 6.61 5.16 -0.25
C SER A 25 5.85 6.48 -0.16
N LYS A 26 5.92 7.26 -1.24
CA LYS A 26 5.13 8.49 -1.36
C LYS A 26 3.66 8.12 -1.60
N ALA A 27 2.75 8.85 -0.97
CA ALA A 27 1.33 8.74 -1.27
C ALA A 27 1.04 9.54 -2.56
N GLU A 28 0.97 8.83 -3.67
CA GLU A 28 0.67 9.40 -4.98
C GLU A 28 -0.17 8.44 -5.81
N ARG A 29 -0.71 8.95 -6.92
CA ARG A 29 -1.50 8.15 -7.84
C ARG A 29 -0.61 7.16 -8.60
N LEU A 30 -1.06 5.91 -8.65
CA LEU A 30 -0.41 4.80 -9.33
C LEU A 30 -0.80 4.78 -10.82
N GLU A 31 -0.15 5.62 -11.65
CA GLU A 31 -0.57 5.83 -13.05
C GLU A 31 -0.32 4.62 -13.96
N GLN A 32 0.79 3.90 -13.77
CA GLN A 32 1.09 2.72 -14.59
C GLN A 32 0.11 1.59 -14.25
N GLU A 33 -0.09 1.35 -12.97
CA GLU A 33 -0.97 0.32 -12.43
C GLU A 33 -2.44 0.60 -12.75
N ALA A 34 -2.81 1.87 -12.96
CA ALA A 34 -4.16 2.24 -13.38
C ALA A 34 -4.56 1.56 -14.70
N HIS A 35 -3.68 1.65 -15.71
CA HIS A 35 -3.92 1.05 -17.02
C HIS A 35 -3.96 -0.48 -16.95
N GLU A 36 -3.03 -1.07 -16.19
CA GLU A 36 -2.98 -2.53 -16.01
C GLU A 36 -4.22 -3.07 -15.29
N LEU A 37 -4.67 -2.39 -14.22
CA LEU A 37 -5.88 -2.75 -13.49
C LEU A 37 -7.12 -2.61 -14.37
N GLU A 38 -7.25 -1.52 -15.13
CA GLU A 38 -8.36 -1.32 -16.05
C GLU A 38 -8.43 -2.44 -17.11
N ALA A 39 -7.30 -2.77 -17.72
CA ALA A 39 -7.20 -3.85 -18.70
C ALA A 39 -7.55 -5.21 -18.09
N TRP A 40 -7.08 -5.49 -16.87
CA TRP A 40 -7.36 -6.71 -16.13
C TRP A 40 -8.85 -6.84 -15.78
N LEU A 41 -9.49 -5.75 -15.34
CA LEU A 41 -10.93 -5.70 -15.05
C LEU A 41 -11.77 -5.90 -16.31
N LYS A 42 -11.46 -5.21 -17.42
CA LYS A 42 -12.16 -5.36 -18.71
C LYS A 42 -12.12 -6.78 -19.26
N ARG A 43 -11.06 -7.54 -18.93
CA ARG A 43 -10.90 -8.95 -19.32
C ARG A 43 -11.64 -9.93 -18.40
N GLY A 44 -12.34 -9.46 -17.36
CA GLY A 44 -13.07 -10.31 -16.42
C GLY A 44 -12.17 -11.18 -15.54
N LEU A 45 -10.89 -10.81 -15.39
CA LEU A 45 -9.91 -11.64 -14.67
C LEU A 45 -10.08 -11.62 -13.14
N HIS A 46 -10.99 -10.78 -12.63
CA HIS A 46 -11.39 -10.77 -11.22
C HIS A 46 -12.39 -11.89 -10.86
N GLY A 47 -12.86 -12.67 -11.83
CA GLY A 47 -13.77 -13.79 -11.59
C GLY A 47 -15.07 -13.34 -10.92
N ARG A 48 -15.29 -13.77 -9.67
CA ARG A 48 -16.49 -13.38 -8.88
C ARG A 48 -16.25 -12.19 -7.96
N MET A 49 -15.04 -11.63 -7.93
CA MET A 49 -14.68 -10.53 -7.03
C MET A 49 -15.20 -9.17 -7.57
N GLN A 50 -16.52 -9.01 -7.69
CA GLN A 50 -17.14 -7.78 -8.21
C GLN A 50 -16.72 -6.53 -7.44
N TYR A 51 -16.36 -6.65 -6.16
CA TYR A 51 -15.85 -5.54 -5.38
C TYR A 51 -14.54 -4.95 -5.93
N MET A 52 -13.80 -5.68 -6.78
CA MET A 52 -12.58 -5.19 -7.43
C MET A 52 -12.85 -4.06 -8.42
N GLU A 53 -14.04 -4.01 -9.01
CA GLU A 53 -14.47 -2.92 -9.88
C GLU A 53 -14.87 -1.66 -9.08
N ASN A 54 -15.26 -1.84 -7.82
CA ASN A 54 -15.72 -0.73 -6.98
C ASN A 54 -14.55 0.19 -6.61
N HIS A 55 -14.86 1.49 -6.55
CA HIS A 55 -13.97 2.55 -6.03
C HIS A 55 -12.59 2.59 -6.72
N PHE A 56 -12.56 2.43 -8.05
CA PHE A 56 -11.35 2.38 -8.87
C PHE A 56 -10.32 3.48 -8.51
N ASP A 57 -10.73 4.75 -8.47
CA ASP A 57 -9.81 5.86 -8.14
C ASP A 57 -9.21 5.75 -6.74
N LYS A 58 -9.97 5.27 -5.75
CA LYS A 58 -9.47 5.11 -4.38
C LYS A 58 -8.45 3.97 -4.25
N ARG A 59 -8.45 3.01 -5.18
CA ARG A 59 -7.43 1.94 -5.24
C ARG A 59 -6.12 2.45 -5.79
N LEU A 60 -6.18 3.43 -6.69
CA LEU A 60 -5.01 3.97 -7.37
C LEU A 60 -4.43 5.18 -6.67
N ASP A 61 -5.21 5.89 -5.87
CA ASP A 61 -4.75 7.07 -5.16
C ASP A 61 -5.06 7.00 -3.66
N PRO A 62 -4.06 6.67 -2.81
CA PRO A 62 -4.25 6.59 -1.37
C PRO A 62 -4.64 7.93 -0.73
N ARG A 63 -4.42 9.07 -1.40
CA ARG A 63 -4.81 10.40 -0.92
C ARG A 63 -6.33 10.60 -0.91
N LEU A 64 -7.06 9.80 -1.70
CA LEU A 64 -8.53 9.78 -1.70
C LEU A 64 -9.12 8.93 -0.57
N LEU A 65 -8.31 8.06 0.05
CA LEU A 65 -8.69 7.29 1.24
C LEU A 65 -8.51 8.13 2.50
N VAL A 66 -7.36 8.81 2.62
CA VAL A 66 -7.03 9.65 3.76
C VAL A 66 -6.59 11.03 3.25
N PRO A 67 -7.45 12.06 3.36
CA PRO A 67 -7.12 13.41 2.92
C PRO A 67 -5.84 13.92 3.58
N GLY A 68 -4.91 14.45 2.77
CA GLY A 68 -3.62 14.94 3.25
C GLY A 68 -2.56 13.86 3.49
N ALA A 69 -2.81 12.60 3.14
CA ALA A 69 -1.79 11.56 3.16
C ALA A 69 -0.60 11.95 2.26
N ARG A 70 0.63 11.81 2.80
CA ARG A 70 1.88 12.12 2.09
C ARG A 70 2.76 10.91 1.86
N SER A 71 2.59 9.87 2.67
CA SER A 71 3.37 8.64 2.63
C SER A 71 2.51 7.45 2.99
N VAL A 72 2.85 6.29 2.44
CA VAL A 72 2.29 4.98 2.81
C VAL A 72 3.41 4.20 3.50
N ILE A 73 3.10 3.61 4.66
CA ILE A 73 4.01 2.74 5.40
C ILE A 73 3.52 1.30 5.19
N SER A 74 4.32 0.48 4.53
CA SER A 74 4.04 -0.93 4.31
C SER A 74 4.85 -1.76 5.28
N VAL A 75 4.21 -2.74 5.92
CA VAL A 75 4.86 -3.64 6.88
C VAL A 75 4.70 -5.08 6.41
N ILE A 76 5.71 -5.91 6.69
CA ILE A 76 5.66 -7.36 6.46
C ILE A 76 5.82 -8.04 7.82
N HIS A 77 5.02 -9.09 8.01
CA HIS A 77 5.13 -9.99 9.14
C HIS A 77 5.08 -11.43 8.64
N ASN A 78 6.07 -12.23 9.02
CA ASN A 78 6.13 -13.64 8.71
C ASN A 78 5.16 -14.40 9.62
N TYR A 79 4.07 -14.90 9.04
CA TYR A 79 3.06 -15.67 9.76
C TYR A 79 3.36 -17.18 9.82
N TYR A 80 4.55 -17.62 9.40
CA TYR A 80 4.95 -19.02 9.44
C TYR A 80 5.10 -19.51 10.89
N PRO A 81 4.30 -20.49 11.34
CA PRO A 81 4.20 -20.78 12.77
C PRO A 81 5.35 -21.65 13.32
N HIS A 82 5.98 -22.52 12.50
CA HIS A 82 7.07 -23.42 12.92
C HIS A 82 7.87 -23.90 11.70
N PRO A 83 9.19 -24.17 11.80
CA PRO A 83 10.05 -24.73 10.73
C PRO A 83 9.49 -25.95 10.01
#